data_AF-A0A1V9Z5A3-F1
#
_entry.id   AF-A0A1V9Z5A3-F1
#
_cell.length_a   1.000
_cell.length_b   1.000
_cell.length_c   1.000
_cell.angle_alpha   90.00
_cell.angle_beta   90.00
_cell.angle_gamma   90.00
#
_symmetry.space_group_name_H-M   'P 1'
#
loop_
_entity.id
_entity.type
_entity.pdbx_description
1 polymer ?
#
loop_
_entity_poly.entity_id
_entity_poly.type
_entity_poly.pdbx_seq_one_letter_code
_entity_poly.pdbx_strand_id
1 'polypeptide(L)'
;MAEAKIAQAREVLLRSIEAIPADVTAVLLSGGLDTSIIVDAVPGHRFTDAITVSCGSGVGAEHDLGYATTIAQAHGLRHHVVAVANPMDLMSPDPEGALALTIRILQTFDPMDLRGGVAITRALQQAKMLGITAIVTGDAADELFAGYSFLTSQPAEKLRAWIERAAAHMKFCGSAIGEALGIVVHQPFMHPDVIAFALTCSKDDLVGPDPVDASVTHGKVILRHAFPEAHSCWRPKVPLETGSGTTPLAALFKETTDPSVFEVEKRAVFAEDGIVIRDPEHLHYYRIFKRIFASTTSDDVRTPQIAAAQLGKVETRKPLPAFVLRVNEVIAYYTQREPDITYEGALVVSQHPVIQTTKAKDELGYQQLALPESITKSIDWLRSTNQLP
;
A
#
# COMPACT_ATOMS: atom_id res chain seq x y z
N MET A 1 17.56 12.93 -26.38
CA MET A 1 16.41 12.02 -26.47
C MET A 1 15.87 12.05 -27.90
N ALA A 2 15.50 10.91 -28.49
CA ALA A 2 15.01 10.88 -29.87
C ALA A 2 13.55 11.36 -29.95
N GLU A 3 13.22 12.25 -30.89
CA GLU A 3 11.87 12.79 -31.09
C GLU A 3 10.81 11.70 -31.24
N ALA A 4 11.14 10.60 -31.94
CA ALA A 4 10.25 9.46 -32.11
C ALA A 4 9.83 8.83 -30.77
N LYS A 5 10.72 8.80 -29.77
CA LYS A 5 10.43 8.22 -28.45
C LYS A 5 9.53 9.13 -27.62
N ILE A 6 9.72 10.44 -27.74
CA ILE A 6 8.84 11.45 -27.12
C ILE A 6 7.43 11.34 -27.71
N ALA A 7 7.31 11.24 -29.03
CA ALA A 7 6.02 11.05 -29.71
C ALA A 7 5.33 9.75 -29.27
N GLN A 8 6.08 8.65 -29.16
CA GLN A 8 5.55 7.38 -28.69
C GLN A 8 5.06 7.46 -27.24
N ALA A 9 5.83 8.10 -26.34
CA ALA A 9 5.42 8.32 -24.94
C ALA A 9 4.09 9.07 -24.85
N ARG A 10 3.95 10.12 -25.67
CA ARG A 10 2.72 10.89 -25.76
C ARG A 10 1.56 10.03 -26.23
N GLU A 11 1.74 9.32 -27.34
CA GLU A 11 0.71 8.50 -27.97
C GLU A 11 0.16 7.42 -27.01
N VAL A 12 1.04 6.65 -26.37
CA VAL A 12 0.60 5.54 -25.51
C VAL A 12 -0.17 6.03 -24.28
N LEU A 13 0.23 7.16 -23.70
CA LEU A 13 -0.45 7.71 -22.53
C LEU A 13 -1.78 8.37 -22.91
N LEU A 14 -1.84 9.12 -24.03
CA LEU A 14 -3.12 9.67 -24.50
C LEU A 14 -4.12 8.57 -24.81
N ARG A 15 -3.70 7.50 -25.50
CA ARG A 15 -4.55 6.34 -25.76
C ARG A 15 -5.06 5.69 -24.47
N SER A 16 -4.19 5.58 -23.46
CA SER A 16 -4.60 5.05 -22.16
C SER A 16 -5.65 5.92 -21.48
N ILE A 17 -5.58 7.25 -21.63
CA ILE A 17 -6.56 8.15 -21.01
C ILE A 17 -7.87 8.15 -21.81
N GLU A 18 -7.79 8.11 -23.15
CA GLU A 18 -8.96 7.97 -24.03
C GLU A 18 -9.72 6.66 -23.81
N ALA A 19 -9.04 5.60 -23.35
CA ALA A 19 -9.65 4.32 -23.00
C ALA A 19 -10.47 4.35 -21.70
N ILE A 20 -10.34 5.41 -20.89
CA ILE A 20 -11.17 5.59 -19.68
C ILE A 20 -12.62 5.87 -20.13
N PRO A 21 -13.64 5.21 -19.53
CA PRO A 21 -15.03 5.47 -19.87
C PRO A 21 -15.39 6.96 -19.76
N ALA A 22 -16.13 7.47 -20.75
CA ALA A 22 -16.39 8.91 -20.88
C ALA A 22 -17.24 9.53 -19.74
N ASP A 23 -17.91 8.68 -18.96
CA ASP A 23 -18.68 9.06 -17.77
C ASP A 23 -17.82 9.17 -16.50
N VAL A 24 -16.54 8.80 -16.55
CA VAL A 24 -15.57 9.01 -15.47
C VAL A 24 -15.06 10.45 -15.53
N THR A 25 -15.75 11.37 -14.88
CA THR A 25 -15.42 12.81 -14.99
C THR A 25 -14.69 13.39 -13.78
N ALA A 26 -14.29 12.56 -12.82
CA ALA A 26 -13.61 12.99 -11.61
C ALA A 26 -12.12 12.63 -11.62
N VAL A 27 -11.29 13.48 -11.01
CA VAL A 27 -9.85 13.24 -10.83
C VAL A 27 -9.41 13.58 -9.40
N LEU A 28 -8.51 12.77 -8.82
CA LEU A 28 -7.74 13.17 -7.64
C LEU A 28 -6.58 14.05 -8.10
N LEU A 29 -6.62 15.33 -7.75
CA LEU A 29 -5.73 16.35 -8.30
C LEU A 29 -4.76 16.85 -7.22
N SER A 30 -3.49 16.44 -7.30
CA SER A 30 -2.40 16.99 -6.49
C SER A 30 -1.73 18.20 -7.15
N GLY A 31 -1.91 18.35 -8.45
CA GLY A 31 -1.16 19.33 -9.24
C GLY A 31 0.32 18.98 -9.38
N GLY A 32 0.71 17.74 -9.09
CA GLY A 32 1.99 17.19 -9.55
C GLY A 32 1.96 16.92 -11.05
N LEU A 33 3.14 16.73 -11.66
CA LEU A 33 3.31 16.45 -13.10
C LEU A 33 2.28 15.43 -13.62
N ASP A 34 2.09 14.33 -12.90
CA ASP A 34 1.33 13.18 -13.37
C ASP A 34 -0.16 13.51 -13.51
N THR A 35 -0.73 14.15 -12.49
CA THR A 35 -2.12 14.64 -12.52
C THR A 35 -2.30 15.85 -13.43
N SER A 36 -1.26 16.67 -13.62
CA SER A 36 -1.27 17.74 -14.62
C SER A 36 -1.34 17.15 -16.03
N ILE A 37 -0.55 16.14 -16.37
CA ILE A 37 -0.63 15.48 -17.67
C ILE A 37 -2.05 14.91 -17.89
N ILE A 38 -2.62 14.24 -16.89
CA ILE A 38 -3.98 13.68 -16.98
C ILE A 38 -5.03 14.76 -17.27
N VAL A 39 -4.93 15.96 -16.70
CA VAL A 39 -5.94 17.01 -16.91
C VAL A 39 -5.63 17.88 -18.13
N ASP A 40 -4.36 18.24 -18.33
CA ASP A 40 -3.92 19.22 -19.32
C ASP A 40 -3.80 18.65 -20.73
N ALA A 41 -3.36 17.40 -20.85
CA ALA A 41 -2.92 16.86 -22.13
C ALA A 41 -4.01 16.17 -22.92
N VAL A 42 -5.24 16.07 -22.43
CA VAL A 42 -6.25 15.14 -22.95
C VAL A 42 -7.22 15.83 -23.91
N PRO A 43 -7.03 15.73 -25.23
CA PRO A 43 -8.07 16.10 -26.16
C PRO A 43 -9.21 15.08 -26.07
N GLY A 44 -10.37 15.50 -25.56
CA GLY A 44 -11.62 14.74 -25.71
C GLY A 44 -12.09 13.93 -24.50
N HIS A 45 -11.31 13.82 -23.42
CA HIS A 45 -11.82 13.38 -22.12
C HIS A 45 -12.10 14.62 -21.27
N ARG A 46 -13.31 14.74 -20.72
CA ARG A 46 -13.74 15.95 -20.02
C ARG A 46 -13.93 15.69 -18.54
N PHE A 47 -12.93 16.08 -17.76
CA PHE A 47 -13.09 16.16 -16.31
C PHE A 47 -14.02 17.32 -15.95
N THR A 48 -14.87 17.10 -14.95
CA THR A 48 -15.79 18.11 -14.38
C THR A 48 -15.51 18.37 -12.91
N ASP A 49 -14.90 17.42 -12.22
CA ASP A 49 -14.68 17.45 -10.78
C ASP A 49 -13.23 17.10 -10.46
N ALA A 50 -12.61 17.91 -9.61
CA ALA A 50 -11.29 17.66 -9.07
C ALA A 50 -11.38 17.62 -7.55
N ILE A 51 -10.76 16.63 -6.92
CA ILE A 51 -10.71 16.51 -5.46
C ILE A 51 -9.25 16.64 -5.00
N THR A 52 -9.03 17.50 -4.02
CA THR A 52 -7.70 17.72 -3.41
C THR A 52 -7.85 17.70 -1.89
N VAL A 53 -7.00 16.94 -1.20
CA VAL A 53 -6.89 16.99 0.27
C VAL A 53 -5.78 17.96 0.63
N SER A 54 -6.06 18.86 1.58
CA SER A 54 -5.14 19.89 2.03
C SER A 54 -5.13 19.93 3.55
N CYS A 55 -4.05 19.47 4.17
CA CYS A 55 -3.89 19.47 5.63
C CYS A 55 -3.03 20.65 6.10
N GLY A 56 -3.37 21.22 7.26
CA GLY A 56 -2.68 22.38 7.81
C GLY A 56 -3.05 23.69 7.11
N SER A 57 -2.09 24.61 7.01
CA SER A 57 -2.33 25.94 6.44
C SER A 57 -2.64 25.94 4.95
N GLY A 58 -2.29 24.87 4.23
CA GLY A 58 -2.37 24.83 2.77
C GLY A 58 -1.39 25.80 2.08
N VAL A 59 -0.47 26.38 2.84
CA VAL A 59 0.48 27.41 2.38
C VAL A 59 1.89 26.84 2.41
N GLY A 60 2.51 26.75 1.24
CA GLY A 60 3.89 26.30 1.07
C GLY A 60 4.21 26.05 -0.40
N ALA A 61 5.45 26.29 -0.81
CA ALA A 61 5.87 26.08 -2.20
C ALA A 61 5.73 24.61 -2.65
N GLU A 62 5.84 23.66 -1.71
CA GLU A 62 5.68 22.23 -1.98
C GLU A 62 4.23 21.75 -1.84
N HIS A 63 3.33 22.56 -1.28
CA HIS A 63 1.96 22.17 -0.98
C HIS A 63 1.12 22.06 -2.26
N ASP A 64 0.33 21.00 -2.37
CA ASP A 64 -0.39 20.64 -3.60
C ASP A 64 -1.52 21.61 -3.95
N LEU A 65 -2.20 22.15 -2.93
CA LEU A 65 -3.39 23.00 -3.09
C LEU A 65 -3.22 24.13 -4.12
N GLY A 66 -2.09 24.85 -4.12
CA GLY A 66 -1.86 25.95 -5.06
C GLY A 66 -1.86 25.48 -6.51
N TYR A 67 -1.07 24.46 -6.82
CA TYR A 67 -0.96 23.87 -8.15
C TYR A 67 -2.29 23.24 -8.60
N ALA A 68 -2.94 22.47 -7.73
CA ALA A 68 -4.23 21.86 -8.02
C ALA A 68 -5.30 22.92 -8.31
N THR A 69 -5.33 24.03 -7.56
CA THR A 69 -6.26 25.14 -7.77
C THR A 69 -6.03 25.80 -9.13
N THR A 70 -4.78 26.06 -9.50
CA THR A 70 -4.44 26.65 -10.79
C THR A 70 -4.91 25.78 -11.96
N ILE A 71 -4.64 24.47 -11.89
CA ILE A 71 -5.06 23.53 -12.94
C ILE A 71 -6.59 23.45 -13.00
N ALA A 72 -7.26 23.33 -11.85
CA ALA A 72 -8.72 23.28 -11.82
C ALA A 72 -9.37 24.53 -12.40
N GLN A 73 -8.82 25.72 -12.11
CA GLN A 73 -9.30 26.98 -12.68
C GLN A 73 -9.05 27.07 -14.19
N ALA A 74 -7.87 26.67 -14.66
CA ALA A 74 -7.53 26.70 -16.08
C ALA A 74 -8.48 25.85 -16.94
N HIS A 75 -9.00 24.76 -16.38
CA HIS A 75 -9.91 23.83 -17.06
C HIS A 75 -11.38 23.98 -16.65
N GLY A 76 -11.72 24.94 -15.78
CA GLY A 76 -13.09 25.15 -15.31
C GLY A 76 -13.67 23.96 -14.52
N LEU A 77 -12.82 23.22 -13.80
CA LEU A 77 -13.24 22.10 -12.96
C LEU A 77 -13.92 22.59 -11.69
N ARG A 78 -14.91 21.84 -11.20
CA ARG A 78 -15.42 22.00 -9.84
C ARG A 78 -14.36 21.46 -8.87
N HIS A 79 -13.65 22.36 -8.21
CA HIS A 79 -12.56 22.01 -7.30
C HIS A 79 -13.07 21.79 -5.87
N HIS A 80 -13.16 20.53 -5.47
CA HIS A 80 -13.55 20.10 -4.12
C HIS A 80 -12.32 19.99 -3.23
N VAL A 81 -12.04 21.05 -2.48
CA VAL A 81 -10.94 21.06 -1.51
C VAL A 81 -11.40 20.49 -0.17
N VAL A 82 -10.83 19.36 0.23
CA VAL A 82 -11.02 18.78 1.56
C VAL A 82 -9.98 19.37 2.50
N ALA A 83 -10.33 20.50 3.11
CA ALA A 83 -9.47 21.18 4.08
C ALA A 83 -9.51 20.47 5.43
N VAL A 84 -8.33 20.12 5.95
CA VAL A 84 -8.13 19.52 7.27
C VAL A 84 -7.23 20.44 8.06
N ALA A 85 -7.77 21.17 9.04
CA ALA A 85 -6.99 22.17 9.78
C ALA A 85 -5.83 21.56 10.57
N ASN A 86 -6.07 20.42 11.24
CA ASN A 86 -5.04 19.68 11.96
C ASN A 86 -4.88 18.28 11.34
N PRO A 87 -3.69 17.91 10.82
CA PRO A 87 -3.46 16.57 10.27
C PRO A 87 -3.81 15.43 11.24
N MET A 88 -3.76 15.67 12.56
CA MET A 88 -4.18 14.70 13.58
C MET A 88 -5.65 14.29 13.47
N ASP A 89 -6.52 15.12 12.88
CA ASP A 89 -7.94 14.82 12.68
C ASP A 89 -8.12 13.62 11.73
N LEU A 90 -7.18 13.41 10.80
CA LEU A 90 -7.16 12.22 9.93
C LEU A 90 -6.78 10.94 10.69
N MET A 91 -6.14 11.08 11.86
CA MET A 91 -5.65 9.98 12.68
C MET A 91 -6.66 9.53 13.75
N SER A 92 -7.92 9.93 13.62
CA SER A 92 -8.98 9.51 14.52
C SER A 92 -9.11 7.97 14.58
N PRO A 93 -9.29 7.38 15.78
CA PRO A 93 -9.54 5.95 15.94
C PRO A 93 -11.00 5.55 15.62
N ASP A 94 -11.83 6.49 15.16
CA ASP A 94 -13.20 6.24 14.73
C ASP A 94 -13.23 5.11 13.67
N PRO A 95 -14.04 4.04 13.86
CA PRO A 95 -14.18 2.96 12.87
C PRO A 95 -14.53 3.42 11.45
N GLU A 96 -15.23 4.55 11.30
CA GLU A 96 -15.58 5.16 10.01
C GLU A 96 -14.56 6.22 9.56
N GLY A 97 -13.60 6.55 10.42
CA GLY A 97 -12.52 7.49 10.15
C GLY A 97 -11.55 6.99 9.08
N ALA A 98 -10.83 7.94 8.46
CA ALA A 98 -9.89 7.65 7.38
C ALA A 98 -8.80 6.64 7.82
N LEU A 99 -8.15 6.87 8.98
CA LEU A 99 -7.10 5.97 9.48
C LEU A 99 -7.59 4.54 9.72
N ALA A 100 -8.71 4.34 10.42
CA ALA A 100 -9.23 3.01 10.69
C ALA A 100 -9.59 2.26 9.40
N LEU A 101 -10.18 2.96 8.42
CA LEU A 101 -10.46 2.38 7.11
C LEU A 101 -9.18 2.02 6.35
N THR A 102 -8.19 2.93 6.29
CA THR A 102 -6.90 2.66 5.65
C THR A 102 -6.21 1.44 6.27
N ILE A 103 -6.14 1.37 7.60
CA ILE A 103 -5.54 0.23 8.33
C ILE A 103 -6.28 -1.07 8.01
N ARG A 104 -7.62 -1.04 7.96
CA ARG A 104 -8.42 -2.24 7.66
C ARG A 104 -8.14 -2.79 6.27
N ILE A 105 -8.00 -1.90 5.30
CA ILE A 105 -7.83 -2.24 3.88
C ILE A 105 -6.40 -2.67 3.58
N LEU A 106 -5.41 -1.90 4.08
CA LEU A 106 -4.00 -2.18 3.84
C LEU A 106 -3.43 -3.23 4.79
N GLN A 107 -4.15 -3.55 5.87
CA GLN A 107 -3.75 -4.53 6.88
C GLN A 107 -2.33 -4.25 7.43
N THR A 108 -2.03 -2.96 7.62
CA THR A 108 -0.73 -2.48 8.11
C THR A 108 -0.92 -1.44 9.20
N PHE A 109 0.11 -1.29 10.02
CA PHE A 109 0.27 -0.19 10.98
C PHE A 109 1.57 0.59 10.74
N ASP A 110 2.23 0.41 9.58
CA ASP A 110 3.43 1.15 9.24
C ASP A 110 3.08 2.61 8.87
N PRO A 111 3.66 3.61 9.56
CA PRO A 111 3.47 5.01 9.22
C PRO A 111 3.80 5.39 7.77
N MET A 112 4.75 4.71 7.13
CA MET A 112 5.15 5.00 5.75
C MET A 112 3.99 4.79 4.77
N ASP A 113 3.24 3.70 4.92
CA ASP A 113 2.08 3.41 4.08
C ASP A 113 0.87 4.29 4.47
N LEU A 114 0.69 4.52 5.77
CA LEU A 114 -0.51 5.14 6.31
C LEU A 114 -0.56 6.65 6.09
N ARG A 115 0.55 7.38 6.18
CA ARG A 115 0.56 8.86 6.03
C ARG A 115 0.01 9.31 4.68
N GLY A 116 0.37 8.62 3.59
CA GLY A 116 -0.21 8.88 2.27
C GLY A 116 -1.60 8.25 2.11
N GLY A 117 -1.77 7.00 2.58
CA GLY A 117 -3.02 6.26 2.42
C GLY A 117 -4.24 6.91 3.09
N VAL A 118 -4.06 7.58 4.24
CA VAL A 118 -5.15 8.32 4.91
C VAL A 118 -5.62 9.55 4.14
N ALA A 119 -4.72 10.27 3.46
CA ALA A 119 -5.09 11.39 2.60
C ALA A 119 -5.88 10.89 1.38
N ILE A 120 -5.43 9.81 0.73
CA ILE A 120 -6.17 9.17 -0.36
C ILE A 120 -7.55 8.69 0.11
N THR A 121 -7.61 8.04 1.28
CA THR A 121 -8.87 7.57 1.87
C THR A 121 -9.83 8.72 2.13
N ARG A 122 -9.33 9.84 2.67
CA ARG A 122 -10.15 11.02 2.90
C ARG A 122 -10.67 11.61 1.58
N ALA A 123 -9.86 11.62 0.53
CA ALA A 123 -10.28 12.09 -0.79
C ALA A 123 -11.39 11.20 -1.39
N LEU A 124 -11.26 9.87 -1.27
CA LEU A 124 -12.25 8.92 -1.76
C LEU A 124 -13.54 8.91 -0.92
N GLN A 125 -13.45 9.16 0.39
CA GLN A 125 -14.63 9.42 1.23
C GLN A 125 -15.38 10.67 0.74
N GLN A 126 -14.67 11.75 0.40
CA GLN A 126 -15.28 12.93 -0.21
C GLN A 126 -15.94 12.61 -1.55
N ALA A 127 -15.26 11.85 -2.42
CA ALA A 127 -15.82 11.41 -3.69
C ALA A 127 -17.15 10.66 -3.49
N LYS A 128 -17.19 9.74 -2.53
CA LYS A 128 -18.41 8.99 -2.17
C LYS A 128 -19.54 9.91 -1.73
N MET A 129 -19.26 10.90 -0.88
CA MET A 129 -20.27 11.87 -0.41
C MET A 129 -20.83 12.74 -1.54
N LEU A 130 -20.01 13.01 -2.57
CA LEU A 130 -20.41 13.73 -3.78
C LEU A 130 -21.18 12.86 -4.79
N GLY A 131 -21.33 11.55 -4.53
CA GLY A 131 -21.96 10.60 -5.45
C GLY A 131 -21.07 10.19 -6.63
N ILE A 132 -19.76 10.42 -6.54
CA ILE A 132 -18.80 10.01 -7.57
C ILE A 132 -18.54 8.51 -7.44
N THR A 133 -18.81 7.75 -8.50
CA THR A 133 -18.67 6.29 -8.54
C THR A 133 -17.42 5.81 -9.27
N ALA A 134 -16.71 6.70 -9.96
CA ALA A 134 -15.44 6.40 -10.62
C ALA A 134 -14.54 7.64 -10.64
N ILE A 135 -13.23 7.45 -10.51
CA ILE A 135 -12.26 8.55 -10.41
C ILE A 135 -10.90 8.17 -11.00
N VAL A 136 -10.18 9.15 -11.54
CA VAL A 136 -8.84 8.98 -12.11
C VAL A 136 -7.76 9.42 -11.12
N THR A 137 -6.65 8.68 -11.05
CA THR A 137 -5.46 9.02 -10.25
C THR A 137 -4.18 8.97 -11.08
N GLY A 138 -3.13 9.63 -10.60
CA GLY A 138 -1.81 9.70 -11.24
C GLY A 138 -0.81 8.64 -10.77
N ASP A 139 -1.28 7.55 -10.15
CA ASP A 139 -0.41 6.48 -9.63
C ASP A 139 0.43 5.81 -10.73
N ALA A 140 1.51 5.14 -10.35
CA ALA A 140 2.48 4.41 -11.21
C ALA A 140 3.46 5.25 -12.03
N ALA A 141 3.21 6.55 -12.23
CA ALA A 141 4.11 7.39 -13.02
C ALA A 141 5.52 7.48 -12.42
N ASP A 142 5.62 7.64 -11.09
CA ASP A 142 6.93 7.76 -10.43
C ASP A 142 7.71 6.43 -10.43
N GLU A 143 7.02 5.30 -10.25
CA GLU A 143 7.61 3.97 -10.24
C GLU A 143 8.14 3.57 -11.61
N LEU A 144 7.38 3.86 -12.68
CA LEU A 144 7.69 3.45 -14.05
C LEU A 144 8.68 4.40 -14.74
N PHE A 145 8.61 5.70 -14.44
CA PHE A 145 9.38 6.73 -15.13
C PHE A 145 10.43 7.42 -14.24
N ALA A 146 10.84 6.75 -13.15
CA ALA A 146 11.92 7.18 -12.27
C ALA A 146 11.69 8.52 -11.56
N GLY A 147 10.46 8.80 -11.11
CA GLY A 147 10.09 10.08 -10.51
C GLY A 147 10.66 10.33 -9.09
N TYR A 148 11.02 9.28 -8.37
CA TYR A 148 11.62 9.41 -7.04
C TYR A 148 13.11 9.78 -7.09
N SER A 149 13.57 10.68 -6.20
CA SER A 149 14.98 11.12 -6.13
C SER A 149 15.96 9.97 -5.84
N PHE A 150 15.53 8.94 -5.10
CA PHE A 150 16.37 7.76 -4.88
C PHE A 150 16.52 6.90 -6.13
N LEU A 151 15.64 7.04 -7.13
CA LEU A 151 15.72 6.34 -8.43
C LEU A 151 16.60 7.10 -9.42
N THR A 152 16.51 8.43 -9.46
CA THR A 152 17.30 9.26 -10.39
C THR A 152 18.81 9.08 -10.17
N SER A 153 19.22 8.85 -8.92
CA SER A 153 20.61 8.60 -8.53
C SER A 153 21.10 7.16 -8.78
N GLN A 154 20.23 6.20 -9.10
CA GLN A 154 20.65 4.81 -9.32
C GLN A 154 21.46 4.61 -10.61
N PRO A 155 22.44 3.70 -10.65
CA PRO A 155 23.02 3.20 -11.90
C PRO A 155 21.95 2.62 -12.83
N ALA A 156 22.18 2.67 -14.15
CA ALA A 156 21.20 2.26 -15.17
C ALA A 156 20.65 0.84 -14.97
N GLU A 157 21.52 -0.12 -14.59
CA GLU A 157 21.12 -1.51 -14.32
C GLU A 157 20.17 -1.63 -13.12
N LYS A 158 20.48 -0.93 -12.01
CA LYS A 158 19.63 -0.94 -10.80
C LYS A 158 18.29 -0.25 -11.05
N LEU A 159 18.30 0.85 -11.81
CA LEU A 159 17.08 1.55 -12.21
C LEU A 159 16.20 0.65 -13.07
N ARG A 160 16.79 -0.02 -14.07
CA ARG A 160 16.07 -0.98 -14.92
C ARG A 160 15.45 -2.10 -14.10
N ALA A 161 16.22 -2.74 -13.22
CA ALA A 161 15.73 -3.81 -12.37
C ALA A 161 14.62 -3.34 -11.41
N TRP A 162 14.66 -2.08 -10.96
CA TRP A 162 13.58 -1.48 -10.20
C TRP A 162 12.29 -1.38 -11.02
N ILE A 163 12.37 -0.79 -12.22
CA ILE A 163 11.21 -0.59 -13.09
C ILE A 163 10.60 -1.94 -13.51
N GLU A 164 11.43 -2.94 -13.82
CA GLU A 164 10.96 -4.30 -14.13
C GLU A 164 10.19 -4.93 -12.97
N ARG A 165 10.67 -4.76 -11.72
CA ARG A 165 9.94 -5.22 -10.52
C ARG A 165 8.66 -4.43 -10.28
N ALA A 166 8.70 -3.11 -10.45
CA ALA A 166 7.52 -2.26 -10.30
C ALA A 166 6.44 -2.65 -11.32
N ALA A 167 6.80 -2.77 -12.60
CA ALA A 167 5.90 -3.20 -13.66
C ALA A 167 5.21 -4.55 -13.36
N ALA A 168 5.92 -5.48 -12.70
CA ALA A 168 5.38 -6.79 -12.36
C ALA A 168 4.52 -6.82 -11.08
N HIS A 169 4.77 -5.93 -10.12
CA HIS A 169 4.28 -6.11 -8.74
C HIS A 169 3.69 -4.87 -8.07
N MET A 170 3.80 -3.68 -8.67
CA MET A 170 3.30 -2.45 -8.04
C MET A 170 1.79 -2.55 -7.78
N LYS A 171 1.39 -2.12 -6.59
CA LYS A 171 0.00 -1.98 -6.16
C LYS A 171 -0.12 -0.66 -5.43
N PHE A 172 -1.23 0.02 -5.64
CA PHE A 172 -1.51 1.29 -5.00
C PHE A 172 -2.74 1.14 -4.11
N CYS A 173 -2.72 1.80 -2.95
CA CYS A 173 -3.81 1.72 -1.99
C CYS A 173 -5.13 2.30 -2.55
N GLY A 174 -5.05 3.25 -3.48
CA GLY A 174 -6.21 3.92 -4.08
C GLY A 174 -7.27 2.95 -4.60
N SER A 175 -6.86 1.92 -5.37
CA SER A 175 -7.80 0.96 -5.96
C SER A 175 -8.50 0.10 -4.92
N ALA A 176 -7.77 -0.38 -3.90
CA ALA A 176 -8.36 -1.16 -2.81
C ALA A 176 -9.29 -0.31 -1.92
N ILE A 177 -8.93 0.95 -1.69
CA ILE A 177 -9.76 1.90 -0.94
C ILE A 177 -11.03 2.26 -1.74
N GLY A 178 -10.87 2.50 -3.04
CA GLY A 178 -11.98 2.77 -3.94
C GLY A 178 -12.98 1.62 -3.94
N GLU A 179 -12.51 0.38 -4.14
CA GLU A 179 -13.35 -0.82 -4.12
C GLU A 179 -14.17 -0.93 -2.82
N ALA A 180 -13.52 -0.77 -1.67
CA ALA A 180 -14.19 -0.80 -0.36
C ALA A 180 -15.26 0.30 -0.20
N LEU A 181 -15.11 1.41 -0.92
CA LEU A 181 -16.06 2.53 -0.89
C LEU A 181 -17.12 2.46 -2.00
N GLY A 182 -16.99 1.53 -2.96
CA GLY A 182 -17.85 1.43 -4.14
C GLY A 182 -17.48 2.43 -5.25
N ILE A 183 -16.19 2.78 -5.35
CA ILE A 183 -15.64 3.72 -6.34
C ILE A 183 -14.62 2.99 -7.20
N VAL A 184 -14.80 3.01 -8.52
CA VAL A 184 -13.81 2.48 -9.46
C VAL A 184 -12.66 3.48 -9.63
N VAL A 185 -11.42 3.04 -9.41
CA VAL A 185 -10.23 3.89 -9.60
C VAL A 185 -9.55 3.54 -10.90
N HIS A 186 -9.37 4.53 -11.77
CA HIS A 186 -8.68 4.42 -13.04
C HIS A 186 -7.27 5.01 -12.94
N GLN A 187 -6.27 4.23 -13.39
CA GLN A 187 -4.84 4.56 -13.27
C GLN A 187 -4.18 4.47 -14.65
N PRO A 188 -4.15 5.56 -15.44
CA PRO A 188 -3.72 5.52 -16.83
C PRO A 188 -2.27 5.05 -17.00
N PHE A 189 -1.38 5.41 -16.06
CA PHE A 189 0.01 4.97 -16.13
C PHE A 189 0.18 3.46 -15.89
N MET A 190 -0.82 2.77 -15.34
CA MET A 190 -0.82 1.30 -15.21
C MET A 190 -1.33 0.58 -16.47
N HIS A 191 -1.72 1.31 -17.53
CA HIS A 191 -2.18 0.67 -18.76
C HIS A 191 -1.05 -0.17 -19.38
N PRO A 192 -1.34 -1.40 -19.88
CA PRO A 192 -0.30 -2.30 -20.40
C PRO A 192 0.62 -1.66 -21.45
N ASP A 193 0.07 -0.85 -22.36
CA ASP A 193 0.88 -0.14 -23.37
C ASP A 193 1.83 0.90 -22.76
N VAL A 194 1.43 1.57 -21.68
CA VAL A 194 2.25 2.55 -20.97
C VAL A 194 3.38 1.85 -20.20
N ILE A 195 3.06 0.73 -19.53
CA ILE A 195 4.05 -0.12 -18.86
C ILE A 195 5.05 -0.69 -19.88
N ALA A 196 4.55 -1.24 -20.98
CA ALA A 196 5.39 -1.79 -22.05
C ALA A 196 6.32 -0.73 -22.62
N PHE A 197 5.83 0.49 -22.84
CA PHE A 197 6.66 1.62 -23.25
C PHE A 197 7.72 1.97 -22.20
N ALA A 198 7.34 2.09 -20.92
CA ALA A 198 8.27 2.42 -19.84
C ALA A 198 9.45 1.43 -19.75
N LEU A 199 9.19 0.13 -19.98
CA LEU A 199 10.22 -0.92 -20.00
C LEU A 199 11.21 -0.80 -21.17
N THR A 200 10.90 -0.01 -22.20
CA THR A 200 11.83 0.32 -23.29
C THR A 200 12.73 1.52 -22.99
N CYS A 201 12.45 2.29 -21.94
CA CYS A 201 13.19 3.50 -21.60
C CYS A 201 14.57 3.18 -21.02
N SER A 202 15.58 3.90 -21.49
CA SER A 202 16.92 3.93 -20.91
C SER A 202 16.99 4.95 -19.78
N LYS A 203 18.05 4.94 -18.98
CA LYS A 203 18.23 5.95 -17.92
C LYS A 203 18.18 7.38 -18.48
N ASP A 204 18.79 7.63 -19.63
CA ASP A 204 18.85 8.96 -20.26
C ASP A 204 17.49 9.41 -20.83
N ASP A 205 16.54 8.49 -21.01
CA ASP A 205 15.16 8.84 -21.33
C ASP A 205 14.40 9.28 -20.07
N LEU A 206 14.72 8.69 -18.92
CA LEU A 206 13.97 8.86 -17.68
C LEU A 206 14.49 9.98 -16.79
N VAL A 207 15.81 10.22 -16.79
CA VAL A 207 16.51 11.10 -15.85
C VAL A 207 17.34 12.13 -16.60
N GLY A 208 17.26 13.38 -16.18
CA GLY A 208 17.97 14.48 -16.82
C GLY A 208 17.90 15.79 -16.02
N PRO A 209 18.69 16.80 -16.40
CA PRO A 209 18.73 18.07 -15.70
C PRO A 209 17.46 18.90 -15.96
N ASP A 210 17.14 19.80 -15.04
CA ASP A 210 16.17 20.87 -15.26
C ASP A 210 16.65 21.80 -16.41
N PRO A 211 15.75 22.28 -17.28
CA PRO A 211 16.11 23.14 -18.40
C PRO A 211 16.60 24.53 -17.98
N VAL A 212 16.26 24.99 -16.77
CA VAL A 212 16.62 26.30 -16.22
C VAL A 212 17.77 26.18 -15.22
N ASP A 213 17.75 25.16 -14.35
CA ASP A 213 18.79 24.93 -13.35
C ASP A 213 19.44 23.54 -13.49
N ALA A 214 20.56 23.47 -14.21
CA ALA A 214 21.27 22.22 -14.45
C ALA A 214 21.76 21.48 -13.18
N SER A 215 21.73 22.12 -12.00
CA SER A 215 22.02 21.46 -10.72
C SER A 215 20.87 20.60 -10.21
N VAL A 216 19.64 20.85 -10.68
CA VAL A 216 18.45 20.08 -10.34
C VAL A 216 18.31 18.92 -11.31
N THR A 217 18.20 17.71 -10.78
CA THR A 217 17.94 16.49 -11.56
C THR A 217 16.48 16.09 -11.43
N HIS A 218 15.82 15.90 -12.58
CA HIS A 218 14.46 15.40 -12.66
C HIS A 218 14.42 13.94 -13.08
N GLY A 219 13.46 13.22 -12.51
CA GLY A 219 12.90 12.03 -13.13
C GLY A 219 11.81 12.38 -14.13
N LYS A 220 11.24 11.36 -14.77
CA LYS A 220 10.12 11.47 -15.72
C LYS A 220 10.43 12.36 -16.93
N VAL A 221 11.70 12.52 -17.31
CA VAL A 221 12.11 13.48 -18.34
C VAL A 221 11.44 13.21 -19.69
N ILE A 222 11.28 11.95 -20.08
CA ILE A 222 10.49 11.55 -21.25
C ILE A 222 9.05 12.07 -21.21
N LEU A 223 8.39 12.03 -20.05
CA LEU A 223 7.03 12.55 -19.89
C LEU A 223 6.99 14.08 -19.93
N ARG A 224 7.97 14.75 -19.31
CA ARG A 224 8.08 16.22 -19.35
C ARG A 224 8.25 16.74 -20.77
N HIS A 225 9.04 16.05 -21.59
CA HIS A 225 9.18 16.39 -23.01
C HIS A 225 7.98 15.97 -23.87
N ALA A 226 7.27 14.90 -23.52
CA ALA A 226 6.07 14.46 -24.23
C ALA A 226 4.86 15.36 -23.97
N PHE A 227 4.84 16.04 -22.82
CA PHE A 227 3.75 16.90 -22.35
C PHE A 227 4.27 18.26 -21.85
N PRO A 228 4.90 19.07 -22.73
CA PRO A 228 5.41 20.38 -22.36
C PRO A 228 4.30 21.36 -21.92
N GLU A 229 3.05 21.10 -22.29
CA GLU A 229 1.87 21.90 -21.93
C GLU A 229 1.36 21.65 -20.51
N ALA A 230 1.83 20.60 -19.82
CA ALA A 230 1.39 20.32 -18.46
C ALA A 230 1.77 21.48 -17.52
N HIS A 231 0.82 22.00 -16.74
CA HIS A 231 1.03 23.15 -15.86
C HIS A 231 2.21 22.97 -14.90
N SER A 232 2.42 21.72 -14.44
CA SER A 232 3.49 21.34 -13.52
C SER A 232 4.63 20.60 -14.22
N CYS A 233 4.85 20.86 -15.52
CA CYS A 233 5.81 20.15 -16.38
C CYS A 233 7.22 20.05 -15.78
N TRP A 234 7.71 21.09 -15.11
CA TRP A 234 9.04 21.12 -14.47
C TRP A 234 8.98 21.28 -12.94
N ARG A 235 7.81 21.06 -12.31
CA ARG A 235 7.70 21.00 -10.84
C ARG A 235 8.52 19.80 -10.33
N PRO A 236 9.38 19.97 -9.31
CA PRO A 236 10.04 18.86 -8.63
C PRO A 236 9.03 17.87 -8.03
N LYS A 237 9.43 16.60 -7.87
CA LYS A 237 8.57 15.61 -7.21
C LYS A 237 8.42 15.95 -5.73
N VAL A 238 7.19 16.08 -5.28
CA VAL A 238 6.83 16.19 -3.87
C VAL A 238 6.15 14.89 -3.42
N PRO A 239 6.60 14.21 -2.34
CA PRO A 239 5.90 13.06 -1.75
C PRO A 239 4.46 13.38 -1.36
N LEU A 240 3.57 12.39 -1.38
CA LEU A 240 2.14 12.62 -1.17
C LEU A 240 1.86 13.19 0.22
N GLU A 241 2.56 12.70 1.24
CA GLU A 241 2.47 13.17 2.62
C GLU A 241 2.92 14.63 2.79
N THR A 242 3.90 15.07 1.99
CA THR A 242 4.35 16.47 2.00
C THR A 242 3.37 17.36 1.24
N GLY A 243 2.96 16.96 0.04
CA GLY A 243 2.04 17.73 -0.80
C GLY A 243 0.66 17.92 -0.17
N SER A 244 0.16 16.89 0.52
CA SER A 244 -1.13 16.92 1.24
C SER A 244 -1.02 17.49 2.66
N GLY A 245 0.18 17.71 3.20
CA GLY A 245 0.40 18.32 4.52
C GLY A 245 0.34 17.38 5.73
N THR A 246 0.50 16.06 5.56
CA THR A 246 0.54 15.08 6.66
C THR A 246 1.94 14.83 7.24
N THR A 247 3.00 15.39 6.65
CA THR A 247 4.39 15.27 7.16
C THR A 247 4.58 15.61 8.64
N PRO A 248 3.89 16.62 9.24
CA PRO A 248 4.06 16.96 10.66
C PRO A 248 3.59 15.89 11.66
N LEU A 249 2.87 14.84 11.23
CA LEU A 249 2.25 13.85 12.13
C LEU A 249 3.23 13.25 13.15
N ALA A 250 4.42 12.84 12.71
CA ALA A 250 5.42 12.27 13.63
C ALA A 250 5.79 13.21 14.78
N ALA A 251 5.98 14.50 14.47
CA ALA A 251 6.30 15.51 15.46
C ALA A 251 5.10 15.76 16.38
N LEU A 252 3.90 15.90 15.81
CA LEU A 252 2.66 16.12 16.58
C LEU A 252 2.38 14.97 17.55
N PHE A 253 2.53 13.71 17.12
CA PHE A 253 2.41 12.55 18.01
C PHE A 253 3.44 12.57 19.13
N LYS A 254 4.68 12.94 18.84
CA LYS A 254 5.74 13.03 19.84
C LYS A 254 5.49 14.15 20.86
N GLU A 255 5.00 15.30 20.42
CA GLU A 255 4.70 16.46 21.27
C GLU A 255 3.48 16.22 22.18
N THR A 256 2.48 15.49 21.69
CA THR A 256 1.23 15.25 22.40
C THR A 256 1.25 14.01 23.31
N THR A 257 2.29 13.18 23.21
CA THR A 257 2.40 11.94 24.00
C THR A 257 3.31 12.10 25.21
N ASP A 258 2.84 11.70 26.39
CA ASP A 258 3.67 11.60 27.59
C ASP A 258 4.75 10.52 27.42
N PRO A 259 6.06 10.86 27.52
CA PRO A 259 7.14 9.90 27.33
C PRO A 259 7.12 8.73 28.32
N SER A 260 6.68 8.96 29.56
CA SER A 260 6.61 7.91 30.58
C SER A 260 5.51 6.90 30.27
N VAL A 261 4.36 7.37 29.80
CA VAL A 261 3.24 6.53 29.35
C VAL A 261 3.65 5.73 28.12
N PHE A 262 4.31 6.38 27.15
CA PHE A 262 4.81 5.73 25.94
C PHE A 262 5.75 4.55 26.25
N GLU A 263 6.73 4.74 27.14
CA GLU A 263 7.69 3.68 27.49
C GLU A 263 7.06 2.52 28.28
N VAL A 264 6.00 2.78 29.05
CA VAL A 264 5.22 1.70 29.70
C VAL A 264 4.47 0.89 28.66
N GLU A 265 3.74 1.55 27.76
CA GLU A 265 2.94 0.86 26.74
C GLU A 265 3.79 0.13 25.71
N LYS A 266 4.89 0.74 25.25
CA LYS A 266 5.85 0.07 24.36
C LYS A 266 6.35 -1.25 24.94
N ARG A 267 6.66 -1.29 26.24
CA ARG A 267 7.07 -2.52 26.93
C ARG A 267 5.92 -3.53 27.03
N ALA A 268 4.70 -3.07 27.28
CA ALA A 268 3.52 -3.92 27.32
C ALA A 268 3.26 -4.58 25.95
N VAL A 269 3.28 -3.79 24.86
CA VAL A 269 3.11 -4.30 23.49
C VAL A 269 4.18 -5.33 23.14
N PHE A 270 5.44 -5.11 23.52
CA PHE A 270 6.49 -6.10 23.29
C PHE A 270 6.28 -7.39 24.10
N ALA A 271 5.87 -7.27 25.37
CA ALA A 271 5.63 -8.42 26.23
C ALA A 271 4.41 -9.25 25.82
N GLU A 272 3.34 -8.60 25.36
CA GLU A 272 2.08 -9.24 24.95
C GLU A 272 2.17 -9.80 23.52
N ASP A 273 2.69 -8.99 22.59
CA ASP A 273 2.53 -9.25 21.15
C ASP A 273 3.87 -9.44 20.43
N GLY A 274 5.01 -9.27 21.11
CA GLY A 274 6.35 -9.40 20.51
C GLY A 274 6.73 -8.27 19.53
N ILE A 275 5.92 -7.21 19.46
CA ILE A 275 6.09 -6.12 18.48
C ILE A 275 6.97 -5.01 19.06
N VAL A 276 7.95 -4.56 18.26
CA VAL A 276 8.83 -3.45 18.63
C VAL A 276 8.23 -2.12 18.13
N ILE A 277 7.69 -1.35 19.06
CA ILE A 277 7.18 0.00 18.79
C ILE A 277 8.34 1.00 18.70
N ARG A 278 8.32 1.80 17.63
CA ARG A 278 9.40 2.73 17.25
C ARG A 278 9.24 4.09 17.92
N ASP A 279 8.03 4.63 17.85
CA ASP A 279 7.68 5.99 18.26
C ASP A 279 6.15 6.07 18.56
N PRO A 280 5.67 7.21 19.11
CA PRO A 280 4.26 7.36 19.47
C PRO A 280 3.27 7.26 18.30
N GLU A 281 3.67 7.66 17.10
CA GLU A 281 2.83 7.51 15.89
C GLU A 281 2.63 6.02 15.57
N HIS A 282 3.71 5.26 15.56
CA HIS A 282 3.68 3.82 15.37
C HIS A 282 2.84 3.11 16.44
N LEU A 283 2.93 3.54 17.70
CA LEU A 283 2.08 3.02 18.78
C LEU A 283 0.59 3.28 18.53
N HIS A 284 0.24 4.49 18.11
CA HIS A 284 -1.14 4.87 17.86
C HIS A 284 -1.77 4.02 16.76
N TYR A 285 -1.07 3.85 15.63
CA TYR A 285 -1.54 3.01 14.53
C TYR A 285 -1.65 1.54 14.96
N TYR A 286 -0.67 1.05 15.74
CA TYR A 286 -0.72 -0.30 16.29
C TYR A 286 -1.94 -0.54 17.18
N ARG A 287 -2.30 0.39 18.07
CA ARG A 287 -3.49 0.27 18.93
C ARG A 287 -4.77 0.12 18.10
N ILE A 288 -4.91 0.90 17.02
CA ILE A 288 -6.07 0.83 16.13
C ILE A 288 -6.06 -0.48 15.34
N PHE A 289 -4.91 -0.89 14.81
CA PHE A 289 -4.74 -2.18 14.14
C PHE A 289 -5.13 -3.34 15.06
N LYS A 290 -4.59 -3.40 16.29
CA LYS A 290 -4.94 -4.40 17.29
C LYS A 290 -6.43 -4.37 17.58
N ARG A 291 -7.06 -3.20 17.73
CA ARG A 291 -8.50 -3.11 17.94
C ARG A 291 -9.32 -3.67 16.77
N ILE A 292 -8.93 -3.36 15.53
CA ILE A 292 -9.63 -3.82 14.32
C ILE A 292 -9.53 -5.33 14.17
N PHE A 293 -8.35 -5.92 14.37
CA PHE A 293 -8.07 -7.33 14.04
C PHE A 293 -8.10 -8.27 15.24
N ALA A 294 -7.82 -7.80 16.47
CA ALA A 294 -7.92 -8.62 17.68
C ALA A 294 -9.35 -8.73 18.23
N SER A 295 -10.25 -7.81 17.86
CA SER A 295 -11.70 -8.00 18.11
C SER A 295 -12.32 -9.03 17.18
N THR A 296 -11.67 -9.35 16.06
CA THR A 296 -12.12 -10.39 15.12
C THR A 296 -11.68 -11.80 15.54
N THR A 297 -10.67 -11.92 16.40
CA THR A 297 -10.15 -13.20 16.89
C THR A 297 -10.84 -13.72 18.15
N SER A 298 -11.66 -12.93 18.85
CA SER A 298 -12.41 -13.43 20.02
C SER A 298 -13.65 -14.24 19.67
N ASP A 299 -14.17 -14.13 18.44
CA ASP A 299 -15.31 -14.93 17.95
C ASP A 299 -14.89 -16.06 16.98
N ASP A 300 -13.61 -16.12 16.58
CA ASP A 300 -13.09 -17.26 15.82
C ASP A 300 -12.67 -18.42 16.73
N VAL A 301 -13.62 -18.84 17.57
CA VAL A 301 -13.62 -20.14 18.26
C VAL A 301 -13.76 -21.30 17.24
N ARG A 302 -13.86 -20.99 15.94
CA ARG A 302 -14.22 -21.95 14.89
C ARG A 302 -13.03 -22.49 14.09
N THR A 303 -11.83 -21.93 14.17
CA THR A 303 -10.69 -22.42 13.37
C THR A 303 -10.40 -23.92 13.59
N PRO A 304 -10.42 -24.44 14.84
CA PRO A 304 -10.18 -25.86 15.07
C PRO A 304 -11.39 -26.75 14.79
N GLN A 305 -12.60 -26.21 14.89
CA GLN A 305 -13.85 -26.90 14.54
C GLN A 305 -14.00 -27.03 13.02
N ILE A 306 -13.55 -26.04 12.27
CA ILE A 306 -13.48 -26.05 10.80
C ILE A 306 -12.42 -27.05 10.35
N ALA A 307 -11.23 -27.06 10.97
CA ALA A 307 -10.18 -28.04 10.70
C ALA A 307 -10.64 -29.48 11.05
N ALA A 308 -11.30 -29.67 12.21
CA ALA A 308 -11.86 -30.97 12.60
C ALA A 308 -12.95 -31.43 11.62
N ALA A 309 -13.85 -30.55 11.19
CA ALA A 309 -14.89 -30.85 10.21
C ALA A 309 -14.32 -31.22 8.84
N GLN A 310 -13.28 -30.51 8.37
CA GLN A 310 -12.57 -30.82 7.12
C GLN A 310 -11.82 -32.16 7.18
N LEU A 311 -11.41 -32.59 8.37
CA LEU A 311 -10.80 -33.90 8.63
C LEU A 311 -11.82 -34.99 9.00
N GLY A 312 -13.12 -34.71 8.96
CA GLY A 312 -14.19 -35.66 9.28
C GLY A 312 -14.30 -36.04 10.78
N LYS A 313 -13.82 -35.19 11.68
CA LYS A 313 -13.81 -35.41 13.14
C LYS A 313 -14.69 -34.39 13.88
N VAL A 314 -15.25 -34.76 15.03
CA VAL A 314 -16.08 -33.89 15.88
C VAL A 314 -15.28 -33.44 17.12
N GLU A 315 -15.13 -32.12 17.31
CA GLU A 315 -14.41 -31.52 18.44
C GLU A 315 -15.33 -31.45 19.68
N THR A 316 -14.89 -32.01 20.82
CA THR A 316 -15.78 -32.26 21.97
C THR A 316 -15.27 -31.73 23.31
N ARG A 317 -14.15 -31.00 23.38
CA ARG A 317 -13.54 -30.60 24.66
C ARG A 317 -13.37 -29.09 24.83
N LYS A 318 -13.40 -28.61 26.10
CA LYS A 318 -13.13 -27.21 26.49
C LYS A 318 -11.62 -26.99 26.71
N PRO A 319 -11.06 -25.80 26.39
CA PRO A 319 -9.62 -25.53 26.52
C PRO A 319 -9.13 -25.53 27.98
N LEU A 320 -7.88 -25.95 28.20
CA LEU A 320 -7.24 -26.06 29.52
C LEU A 320 -6.16 -24.97 29.75
N PRO A 321 -5.80 -24.66 31.02
CA PRO A 321 -4.78 -23.66 31.34
C PRO A 321 -3.35 -24.08 30.95
N ALA A 322 -2.55 -23.11 30.51
CA ALA A 322 -1.23 -23.32 29.89
C ALA A 322 -0.17 -24.03 30.75
N PHE A 323 -0.27 -24.02 32.08
CA PHE A 323 0.74 -24.65 32.95
C PHE A 323 0.71 -26.19 32.91
N VAL A 324 -0.43 -26.78 32.51
CA VAL A 324 -0.58 -28.24 32.38
C VAL A 324 0.18 -28.77 31.15
N LEU A 325 0.48 -27.90 30.17
CA LEU A 325 1.11 -28.24 28.89
C LEU A 325 2.57 -28.71 29.03
N ARG A 326 3.31 -28.23 30.03
CA ARG A 326 4.75 -28.57 30.22
C ARG A 326 5.01 -29.98 30.74
N VAL A 327 3.98 -30.71 31.17
CA VAL A 327 4.13 -32.05 31.76
C VAL A 327 4.20 -33.14 30.67
N ASN A 328 3.66 -32.90 29.47
CA ASN A 328 3.52 -33.93 28.44
C ASN A 328 4.80 -34.20 27.60
N GLU A 329 5.66 -33.21 27.38
CA GLU A 329 6.91 -33.40 26.62
C GLU A 329 7.90 -34.35 27.33
N VAL A 330 7.93 -34.29 28.66
CA VAL A 330 8.78 -35.17 29.49
C VAL A 330 8.34 -36.63 29.38
N ILE A 331 7.03 -36.86 29.30
CA ILE A 331 6.46 -38.21 29.19
C ILE A 331 6.76 -38.82 27.81
N ALA A 332 6.66 -38.06 26.73
CA ALA A 332 6.99 -38.53 25.37
C ALA A 332 8.48 -38.89 25.23
N TYR A 333 9.37 -38.08 25.80
CA TYR A 333 10.81 -38.33 25.79
C TYR A 333 11.20 -39.66 26.47
N TYR A 334 10.56 -39.99 27.60
CA TYR A 334 10.84 -41.24 28.33
C TYR A 334 10.11 -42.48 27.79
N THR A 335 8.98 -42.31 27.10
CA THR A 335 8.16 -43.44 26.65
C THR A 335 8.41 -43.84 25.20
N GLN A 336 9.15 -43.03 24.43
CA GLN A 336 9.47 -43.28 23.00
C GLN A 336 8.21 -43.52 22.15
N ARG A 337 7.04 -43.08 22.63
CA ARG A 337 5.78 -43.09 21.89
C ARG A 337 5.55 -41.70 21.31
N GLU A 338 5.11 -41.66 20.07
CA GLU A 338 4.72 -40.42 19.39
C GLU A 338 3.62 -39.73 20.22
N PRO A 339 3.80 -38.45 20.62
CA PRO A 339 2.77 -37.75 21.37
C PRO A 339 1.56 -37.53 20.46
N ASP A 340 0.36 -37.84 20.96
CA ASP A 340 -0.87 -37.43 20.30
C ASP A 340 -0.81 -35.91 20.07
N ILE A 341 -0.97 -35.46 18.82
CA ILE A 341 -1.05 -34.03 18.49
C ILE A 341 -2.17 -33.43 19.32
N THR A 342 -1.78 -32.62 20.31
CA THR A 342 -2.74 -31.85 21.09
C THR A 342 -3.29 -30.74 20.23
N TYR A 343 -4.53 -30.33 20.52
CA TYR A 343 -5.23 -29.22 19.88
C TYR A 343 -4.35 -27.96 19.77
N GLU A 344 -3.58 -27.67 20.81
CA GLU A 344 -2.66 -26.54 20.88
C GLU A 344 -1.37 -26.78 20.07
N GLY A 345 -0.89 -28.02 19.98
CA GLY A 345 0.22 -28.39 19.10
C GLY A 345 -0.14 -28.20 17.63
N ALA A 346 -1.38 -28.51 17.25
CA ALA A 346 -1.91 -28.20 15.92
C ALA A 346 -2.05 -26.68 15.71
N LEU A 347 -2.52 -25.94 16.74
CA LEU A 347 -2.67 -24.48 16.68
C LEU A 347 -1.33 -23.76 16.43
N VAL A 348 -0.28 -24.12 17.17
CA VAL A 348 1.06 -23.53 17.06
C VAL A 348 1.68 -23.81 15.68
N VAL A 349 1.48 -25.02 15.14
CA VAL A 349 1.99 -25.37 13.80
C VAL A 349 1.21 -24.67 12.69
N SER A 350 -0.10 -24.44 12.89
CA SER A 350 -0.97 -23.78 11.91
C SER A 350 -0.92 -22.25 11.90
N GLN A 351 -0.35 -21.61 12.93
CA GLN A 351 -0.19 -20.14 13.00
C GLN A 351 0.96 -19.60 12.14
N HIS A 352 1.84 -20.45 11.62
CA HIS A 352 2.91 -20.03 10.71
C HIS A 352 2.57 -20.43 9.26
N PRO A 353 2.25 -19.47 8.37
CA PRO A 353 1.88 -19.76 6.98
C PRO A 353 3.05 -20.26 6.11
N VAL A 354 4.29 -20.26 6.62
CA VAL A 354 5.48 -20.79 5.95
C VAL A 354 6.44 -21.40 6.99
N ILE A 355 6.94 -22.61 6.73
CA ILE A 355 8.03 -23.22 7.52
C ILE A 355 9.35 -22.72 6.93
N GLN A 356 10.08 -21.85 7.66
CA GLN A 356 11.45 -21.47 7.30
C GLN A 356 12.44 -22.33 8.06
N THR A 357 13.13 -23.23 7.36
CA THR A 357 14.37 -23.82 7.88
C THR A 357 15.47 -23.64 6.85
N THR A 358 16.48 -22.84 7.20
CA THR A 358 17.67 -22.60 6.37
C THR A 358 18.44 -23.91 6.13
N LYS A 359 18.43 -24.80 7.13
CA LYS A 359 19.14 -26.08 7.07
C LYS A 359 18.57 -27.07 6.03
N ALA A 360 17.24 -27.16 5.88
CA ALA A 360 16.62 -28.06 4.90
C ALA A 360 16.79 -27.61 3.44
N LYS A 361 16.94 -26.29 3.20
CA LYS A 361 17.17 -25.75 1.87
C LYS A 361 18.59 -26.05 1.38
N ASP A 362 19.59 -25.79 2.23
CA ASP A 362 20.99 -25.82 1.83
C ASP A 362 21.59 -27.24 1.83
N GLU A 363 21.09 -28.15 2.69
CA GLU A 363 21.63 -29.52 2.79
C GLU A 363 20.78 -30.58 2.04
N LEU A 364 19.47 -30.36 1.89
CA LEU A 364 18.52 -31.39 1.41
C LEU A 364 17.74 -30.99 0.15
N GLY A 365 17.96 -29.77 -0.39
CA GLY A 365 17.40 -29.33 -1.68
C GLY A 365 15.89 -29.06 -1.67
N TYR A 366 15.25 -28.89 -0.51
CA TYR A 366 13.81 -28.62 -0.42
C TYR A 366 13.47 -27.23 -0.98
N GLN A 367 12.46 -27.17 -1.86
CA GLN A 367 11.86 -25.91 -2.32
C GLN A 367 10.82 -25.42 -1.32
N GLN A 368 10.79 -24.10 -1.13
CA GLN A 368 9.82 -23.43 -0.25
C GLN A 368 8.43 -23.48 -0.89
N LEU A 369 7.49 -24.16 -0.24
CA LEU A 369 6.12 -24.33 -0.73
C LEU A 369 5.15 -23.60 0.20
N ALA A 370 4.05 -23.10 -0.36
CA ALA A 370 2.94 -22.61 0.44
C ALA A 370 2.37 -23.77 1.27
N LEU A 371 1.91 -23.48 2.50
CA LEU A 371 1.40 -24.51 3.42
C LEU A 371 0.34 -25.44 2.78
N PRO A 372 -0.61 -24.95 1.95
CA PRO A 372 -1.57 -25.83 1.28
C PRO A 372 -0.92 -26.85 0.33
N GLU A 373 0.11 -26.46 -0.41
CA GLU A 373 0.84 -27.36 -1.32
C GLU A 373 1.70 -28.37 -0.56
N SER A 374 2.30 -27.94 0.56
CA SER A 374 3.08 -28.81 1.44
C SER A 374 2.20 -29.88 2.09
N ILE A 375 1.02 -29.49 2.58
CA ILE A 375 0.03 -30.40 3.16
C ILE A 375 -0.47 -31.38 2.09
N THR A 376 -0.78 -30.91 0.89
CA THR A 376 -1.25 -31.77 -0.21
C THR A 376 -0.23 -32.85 -0.56
N LYS A 377 1.05 -32.49 -0.74
CA LYS A 377 2.13 -33.45 -1.03
C LYS A 377 2.35 -34.44 0.12
N SER A 378 2.20 -33.98 1.36
CA SER A 378 2.34 -34.84 2.54
C SER A 378 1.19 -35.85 2.64
N ILE A 379 -0.04 -35.43 2.34
CA ILE A 379 -1.21 -36.32 2.28
C ILE A 379 -1.05 -37.34 1.15
N ASP A 380 -0.59 -36.93 -0.03
CA ASP A 380 -0.38 -37.82 -1.16
C ASP A 380 0.71 -38.86 -0.87
N TRP A 381 1.79 -38.46 -0.19
CA TRP A 381 2.83 -39.38 0.26
C TRP A 381 2.33 -40.38 1.31
N LEU A 382 1.55 -39.92 2.30
CA LEU A 382 0.96 -40.77 3.33
C LEU A 382 -0.05 -41.77 2.75
N ARG A 383 -0.82 -41.39 1.73
CA ARG A 383 -1.67 -42.33 0.96
C ARG A 383 -0.85 -43.33 0.17
N SER A 384 0.23 -42.89 -0.49
CA SER A 384 1.11 -43.78 -1.27
C SER A 384 1.82 -44.83 -0.41
N THR A 385 1.92 -44.57 0.90
CA THR A 385 2.54 -45.46 1.89
C THR A 385 1.51 -46.22 2.76
N ASN A 386 0.21 -46.16 2.41
CA ASN A 386 -0.91 -46.77 3.15
C ASN A 386 -1.01 -46.36 4.63
N GLN A 387 -0.46 -45.20 5.01
CA GLN A 387 -0.58 -44.64 6.36
C GLN A 387 -1.83 -43.79 6.55
N LEU A 388 -2.38 -43.29 5.44
CA LEU A 388 -3.73 -42.73 5.36
C LEU A 388 -4.52 -43.53 4.32
N PRO A 389 -5.80 -43.86 4.58
CA PRO A 389 -6.64 -44.52 3.60
C PRO A 389 -6.90 -43.68 2.34
#